data_AF-A0A2G9I1F3-F1
#
_entry.id   AF-A0A2G9I1F3-F1
#
_cell.length_a   1.000
_cell.length_b   1.000
_cell.length_c   1.000
_cell.angle_alpha   90.00
_cell.angle_beta   90.00
_cell.angle_gamma   90.00
#
_symmetry.space_group_name_H-M   'P 1'
#
loop_
_entity.id
_entity.type
_entity.pdbx_description
1 polymer ?
#
loop_
_entity_poly.entity_id
_entity_poly.type
_entity_poly.pdbx_seq_one_letter_code
_entity_poly.pdbx_strand_id
1 'polypeptide(L)' 'MQLVRNICINPEVRVTKENRAAGVLDNHAEGEMYAEHALRKFVRNRAPEIMPSINNFFTDPKY' A
#
# COMPACT_ATOMS: atom_id res chain seq x y z
N MET A 1 22.87 18.05 -13.37
CA MET A 1 21.51 18.40 -12.87
C MET A 1 20.99 19.72 -13.46
N GLN A 2 21.03 19.93 -14.79
CA GLN A 2 20.57 21.19 -15.41
C GLN A 2 19.05 21.21 -15.58
N LEU A 3 18.48 20.08 -16.03
CA LEU A 3 17.06 19.92 -16.31
C LEU A 3 16.17 20.14 -15.08
N VAL A 4 16.55 19.56 -13.92
CA VAL A 4 15.83 19.76 -12.65
C VAL A 4 15.81 21.24 -12.25
N ARG A 5 16.93 21.94 -12.42
CA ARG A 5 17.06 23.35 -12.08
C ARG A 5 16.17 24.23 -12.96
N ASN A 6 16.13 23.95 -14.27
CA ASN A 6 15.28 24.66 -15.22
C ASN A 6 13.79 24.47 -14.91
N ILE A 7 13.36 23.24 -14.61
CA ILE A 7 11.96 22.92 -14.31
C ILE A 7 11.50 23.52 -12.97
N CYS A 8 12.40 23.69 -11.99
CA CYS A 8 12.03 24.26 -10.69
C CYS A 8 12.11 25.80 -10.64
N ILE A 9 13.00 26.44 -11.42
CA ILE A 9 13.31 27.87 -11.29
C ILE A 9 12.70 28.73 -12.41
N ASN A 10 12.56 28.21 -13.64
CA ASN A 10 12.01 29.00 -14.75
C ASN A 10 10.50 29.21 -14.57
N PRO A 11 9.99 30.46 -14.46
CA PRO A 11 8.56 30.74 -14.28
C PRO A 11 7.66 30.22 -15.40
N GLU A 12 8.17 30.07 -16.63
CA GLU A 12 7.37 29.65 -17.79
C GLU A 12 7.07 28.14 -17.82
N VAL A 13 7.89 27.33 -17.16
CA VAL A 13 7.78 25.86 -17.14
C VAL A 13 7.83 25.29 -15.71
N ARG A 14 7.59 26.16 -14.72
CA ARG A 14 7.72 25.81 -13.30
C ARG A 14 6.68 24.77 -12.91
N VAL A 15 7.15 23.62 -12.45
CA VAL A 15 6.26 22.62 -11.84
C VAL A 15 6.30 22.76 -10.32
N THR A 16 5.23 23.31 -9.72
CA THR A 16 5.05 23.28 -8.26
C THR A 16 4.29 22.00 -7.88
N LYS A 17 4.70 21.37 -6.78
CA LYS A 17 4.06 20.16 -6.22
C LYS A 17 3.43 20.45 -4.86
N GLU A 18 2.98 21.69 -4.66
CA GLU A 18 2.38 22.19 -3.42
C GLU A 18 1.21 21.31 -2.97
N ASN A 19 0.41 20.80 -3.91
CA ASN A 19 -0.73 19.92 -3.63
C ASN A 19 -0.41 18.42 -3.65
N ARG A 20 0.86 17.99 -3.63
CA ARG A 20 1.18 16.54 -3.64
C ARG A 20 0.78 15.84 -2.33
N ALA A 21 0.79 16.57 -1.21
CA ALA A 21 0.33 16.08 0.09
C ALA A 21 -1.15 16.37 0.36
N ALA A 22 -1.78 17.22 -0.46
CA ALA A 22 -3.22 17.44 -0.41
C ALA A 22 -3.88 16.19 -0.99
N GLY A 23 -4.29 15.27 -0.11
CA GLY A 23 -5.05 14.09 -0.52
C GLY A 23 -6.22 14.53 -1.40
N VAL A 24 -6.39 13.87 -2.54
CA VAL A 24 -7.58 14.07 -3.38
C VAL A 24 -8.77 13.58 -2.56
N LEU A 25 -9.62 14.50 -2.09
CA LEU A 25 -10.77 14.18 -1.22
C LEU A 25 -11.71 13.16 -1.87
N ASP A 26 -11.80 13.16 -3.20
CA ASP A 26 -12.60 12.20 -3.98
C ASP A 26 -12.02 10.76 -3.96
N ASN A 27 -10.77 10.59 -3.52
CA ASN A 27 -10.09 9.29 -3.48
C ASN A 27 -10.15 8.61 -2.10
N HIS A 28 -10.94 9.15 -1.16
CA HIS A 28 -11.13 8.53 0.16
C HIS A 28 -11.65 7.11 0.06
N ALA A 29 -12.64 6.86 -0.81
CA ALA A 29 -13.20 5.52 -1.00
C ALA A 29 -12.17 4.53 -1.58
N GLU A 30 -11.35 4.96 -2.54
CA GLU A 30 -10.29 4.11 -3.08
C GLU A 30 -9.19 3.84 -2.03
N GLY A 31 -8.79 4.88 -1.26
CA GLY A 31 -7.82 4.77 -0.17
C GLY A 31 -8.29 3.82 0.93
N GLU A 32 -9.57 3.87 1.31
CA GLU A 32 -10.19 2.94 2.24
C GLU A 32 -10.19 1.50 1.70
N MET A 33 -10.52 1.30 0.42
CA MET A 33 -10.53 -0.04 -0.18
C MET A 33 -9.13 -0.67 -0.25
N TYR A 34 -8.07 0.12 -0.47
CA TYR A 34 -6.69 -0.36 -0.39
C TYR A 34 -6.22 -0.61 1.06
N ALA A 35 -6.58 0.28 1.99
CA ALA A 35 -6.22 0.13 3.40
C ALA A 35 -6.91 -1.09 4.04
N GLU A 36 -8.21 -1.24 3.78
CA GLU A 36 -9.12 -2.20 4.40
C GLU A 36 -9.47 -3.39 3.48
N HIS A 37 -8.52 -3.79 2.61
CA HIS A 37 -8.68 -4.89 1.66
C HIS A 37 -9.12 -6.19 2.36
N ALA A 38 -10.18 -6.84 1.87
CA ALA A 38 -10.84 -7.98 2.53
C ALA A 38 -9.89 -9.16 2.81
N LEU A 39 -9.03 -9.51 1.86
CA LEU A 39 -8.01 -10.55 2.07
C LEU A 39 -7.04 -10.17 3.20
N ARG A 40 -6.68 -8.90 3.30
CA ARG A 40 -5.73 -8.41 4.31
C ARG A 40 -6.36 -8.48 5.70
N LYS A 41 -7.63 -8.10 5.84
CA LYS A 41 -8.41 -8.29 7.07
C LYS A 41 -8.48 -9.75 7.49
N PHE A 42 -8.75 -10.62 6.53
CA PHE A 42 -8.89 -12.06 6.76
C PHE A 42 -7.59 -12.72 7.22
N VAL A 43 -6.45 -12.35 6.62
CA VAL A 43 -5.14 -12.92 6.94
C VAL A 43 -4.52 -12.29 8.19
N ARG A 44 -4.92 -11.07 8.61
CA ARG A 44 -4.33 -10.33 9.74
C ARG A 44 -4.28 -11.12 11.06
N ASN A 45 -5.27 -11.97 11.32
CA ASN A 45 -5.39 -12.76 12.55
C ASN A 45 -4.97 -14.22 12.38
N ARG A 46 -4.33 -14.56 11.24
CA ARG A 46 -3.89 -15.93 10.94
C ARG A 46 -2.38 -16.00 11.00
N ALA A 47 -1.86 -17.12 11.49
CA ALA A 47 -0.43 -17.40 11.43
C ALA A 47 0.01 -17.50 9.96
N PRO A 48 1.17 -16.92 9.59
CA PRO A 48 1.71 -17.01 8.23
C PRO A 48 2.26 -18.42 8.00
N GLU A 49 1.41 -19.33 7.55
CA GLU A 49 1.77 -20.72 7.29
C GLU A 49 1.48 -21.12 5.84
N ILE A 50 2.42 -21.85 5.25
CA ILE A 50 2.24 -22.48 3.94
C ILE A 50 1.52 -23.81 4.18
N MET A 51 0.26 -23.92 3.74
CA MET A 51 -0.59 -25.12 3.87
C MET A 51 -0.81 -25.59 5.32
N PRO A 52 -1.62 -24.86 6.12
CA PRO A 52 -1.84 -25.18 7.54
C PRO A 52 -2.42 -26.58 7.77
N SER A 53 -3.22 -27.12 6.85
CA SER A 53 -3.76 -28.48 6.97
C SER A 53 -2.69 -29.57 6.92
N ILE A 54 -1.67 -29.39 6.08
CA ILE A 54 -0.54 -30.34 5.97
C ILE A 54 0.38 -30.18 7.17
N ASN A 55 0.66 -28.94 7.59
CA ASN A 55 1.49 -28.69 8.76
C ASN A 55 0.87 -29.32 10.01
N ASN A 56 -0.41 -29.06 10.27
CA ASN A 56 -1.12 -29.65 11.41
C ASN A 56 -1.17 -31.18 11.35
N PHE A 57 -1.27 -31.78 10.15
CA PHE A 57 -1.24 -33.23 10.01
C PHE A 57 0.10 -33.84 10.48
N PHE A 58 1.23 -33.16 10.28
CA PHE A 58 2.56 -33.65 10.66
C PHE A 58 3.02 -33.19 12.05
N THR A 59 2.44 -32.13 12.62
CA THR A 59 2.90 -31.54 13.89
C THR A 59 1.97 -31.75 15.07
N ASP A 60 0.69 -32.10 14.85
CA ASP A 60 -0.30 -32.23 15.92
C ASP A 60 -0.20 -33.63 16.57
N PRO A 61 0.22 -33.76 17.84
CA PRO A 61 0.51 -35.04 18.50
C PRO A 61 -0.73 -35.91 18.79
N LYS A 62 -1.92 -35.44 18.39
CA LYS A 62 -3.20 -36.14 18.53
C LYS A 62 -3.58 -36.99 17.32
N TYR A 63 -2.80 -36.92 16.24
CA TYR A 63 -2.88 -37.83 15.08
C TYR A 63 -1.62 -38.67 14.97
#